data_AF-A3HSD6-F1
#
_entry.id   AF-A3HSD6-F1
#
_cell.length_a   1.000
_cell.length_b   1.000
_cell.length_c   1.000
_cell.angle_alpha   90.00
_cell.angle_beta   90.00
_cell.angle_gamma   90.00
#
_symmetry.space_group_name_H-M   'P 1'
#
loop_
_entity.id
_entity.type
_entity.pdbx_description
1 polymer ?
#
loop_
_entity_poly.entity_id
_entity_poly.type
_entity_poly.pdbx_seq_one_letter_code
_entity_poly.pdbx_strand_id
1 'polypeptide(L)'
;MYYRFGKAFYFLSILFFVFFLLYFYSALPEQISLSRNDSGQLFDEMSRGAFFYGMIAIFVFVNAVVLLPPKLLETKNHRGLVRIFPVGDKFRDYYLAWFYSFGGIMNSSLALLVFYTHALNNMDEKNPHVYDFLFYIIPTLFVIWIIALFAIMVGKFKQVQKKS
;
A
#
# COMPACT_ATOMS: atom_id res chain seq x y z
N MET A 1 4.25 -0.72 -21.16
CA MET A 1 3.90 -2.12 -20.79
C MET A 1 3.89 -2.27 -19.27
N TYR A 2 4.85 -1.67 -18.57
CA TYR A 2 4.95 -1.66 -17.11
C TYR A 2 3.74 -1.04 -16.43
N TYR A 3 3.16 0.00 -17.02
CA TYR A 3 1.93 0.61 -16.54
C TYR A 3 0.74 -0.35 -16.43
N ARG A 4 0.58 -1.25 -17.41
CA ARG A 4 -0.54 -2.22 -17.42
C ARG A 4 -0.37 -3.23 -16.29
N PHE A 5 0.86 -3.68 -16.07
CA PHE A 5 1.20 -4.54 -14.95
C PHE A 5 0.93 -3.83 -13.61
N GLY A 6 1.40 -2.60 -13.44
CA GLY A 6 1.14 -1.82 -12.23
C GLY A 6 -0.35 -1.66 -11.95
N LYS A 7 -1.16 -1.38 -12.97
CA LYS A 7 -2.62 -1.35 -12.85
C LYS A 7 -3.22 -2.69 -12.42
N ALA A 8 -2.80 -3.78 -13.05
CA ALA A 8 -3.31 -5.11 -12.69
C ALA A 8 -2.97 -5.46 -11.23
N PHE A 9 -1.73 -5.21 -10.81
CA PHE A 9 -1.30 -5.39 -9.43
C PHE A 9 -2.09 -4.53 -8.45
N TYR A 10 -2.31 -3.26 -8.77
CA TYR A 10 -3.16 -2.36 -7.99
C TYR A 10 -4.58 -2.92 -7.81
N PHE A 11 -5.27 -3.29 -8.88
CA PHE A 11 -6.63 -3.82 -8.78
C PHE A 11 -6.69 -5.15 -8.04
N LEU A 12 -5.74 -6.05 -8.29
CA LEU A 12 -5.66 -7.33 -7.58
C LEU A 12 -5.44 -7.11 -6.08
N SER A 13 -4.59 -6.16 -5.70
CA SER A 13 -4.35 -5.83 -4.29
C SER A 13 -5.59 -5.27 -3.58
N ILE A 14 -6.45 -4.53 -4.30
CA ILE A 14 -7.74 -4.07 -3.75
C ILE A 14 -8.63 -5.27 -3.45
N LEU A 15 -8.80 -6.17 -4.41
CA LEU A 15 -9.63 -7.36 -4.23
C LEU A 15 -9.11 -8.23 -3.08
N PHE A 16 -7.78 -8.39 -3.00
CA PHE A 16 -7.12 -9.11 -1.94
C PHE A 16 -7.35 -8.46 -0.56
N PHE A 17 -7.20 -7.14 -0.46
CA PHE A 17 -7.50 -6.40 0.76
C PHE A 17 -8.95 -6.56 1.19
N VAL A 18 -9.90 -6.37 0.29
CA VAL A 18 -11.34 -6.50 0.59
C VAL A 18 -11.67 -7.92 1.04
N PHE A 19 -11.13 -8.92 0.35
CA PHE A 19 -11.30 -10.32 0.71
C PHE A 19 -10.77 -10.60 2.13
N PHE A 20 -9.55 -10.18 2.46
CA PHE A 20 -8.97 -10.35 3.79
C PHE A 20 -9.72 -9.58 4.86
N LEU A 21 -10.11 -8.33 4.60
CA LEU A 21 -10.86 -7.52 5.54
C LEU A 21 -12.18 -8.20 5.92
N LEU A 22 -12.95 -8.67 4.93
CA LEU A 22 -14.23 -9.34 5.18
C LEU A 22 -14.05 -10.70 5.86
N TYR A 23 -13.09 -11.51 5.38
CA TYR A 23 -12.84 -12.85 5.91
C TYR A 23 -12.37 -12.80 7.36
N PHE A 24 -11.43 -11.93 7.69
CA PHE A 24 -10.91 -11.84 9.06
C PHE A 24 -11.85 -11.09 10.00
N TYR A 25 -12.61 -10.11 9.50
CA TYR A 25 -13.64 -9.43 10.29
C TYR A 25 -14.67 -10.40 10.86
N SER A 26 -15.13 -11.39 10.07
CA SER A 26 -16.11 -12.36 10.55
C SER A 26 -15.56 -13.30 11.63
N ALA A 27 -14.23 -13.44 11.71
CA ALA A 27 -13.53 -14.34 12.62
C ALA A 27 -12.78 -13.61 13.76
N LEU A 28 -13.00 -12.30 13.93
CA LEU A 28 -12.43 -11.53 15.04
C LEU A 28 -13.37 -11.54 16.26
N PRO A 29 -12.84 -11.54 17.51
CA PRO A 29 -13.62 -11.32 18.73
C PRO A 29 -14.23 -9.90 18.78
N GLU A 30 -15.18 -9.66 19.69
CA GLU A 30 -15.85 -8.34 19.81
C GLU A 30 -14.89 -7.21 20.19
N GLN A 31 -13.93 -7.51 21.06
CA GLN A 31 -12.83 -6.64 21.44
C GLN A 31 -11.55 -7.18 20.83
N ILE A 32 -10.78 -6.30 20.22
CA ILE A 32 -9.51 -6.63 19.59
C ILE A 32 -8.39 -5.80 20.21
N SER A 33 -7.19 -6.35 20.22
CA SER A 33 -5.97 -5.63 20.58
C SER A 33 -5.07 -5.47 19.38
N LEU A 34 -4.36 -4.34 19.33
CA LEU A 34 -3.32 -4.09 18.33
C LEU A 34 -1.91 -4.35 18.88
N SER A 35 -1.77 -4.49 20.20
CA SER A 35 -0.50 -4.77 20.87
C SER A 35 -0.68 -5.68 22.09
N ARG A 36 0.41 -6.30 22.54
CA ARG A 36 0.47 -7.10 23.76
C ARG A 36 1.57 -6.51 24.63
N ASN A 37 1.30 -6.28 25.92
CA ASN A 37 2.31 -5.79 26.85
C ASN A 37 3.32 -6.91 27.22
N ASP A 38 4.42 -6.54 27.87
CA ASP A 38 5.48 -7.48 28.31
C ASP A 38 4.97 -8.55 29.30
N SER A 39 3.79 -8.34 29.90
CA SER A 39 3.11 -9.27 30.81
C SER A 39 2.13 -10.21 30.08
N GLY A 40 2.05 -10.15 28.75
CA GLY A 40 1.14 -10.97 27.95
C GLY A 40 -0.31 -10.44 27.87
N GLN A 41 -0.63 -9.35 28.58
CA GLN A 41 -1.96 -8.75 28.57
C GLN A 41 -2.16 -7.88 27.32
N LEU A 42 -3.37 -7.96 26.76
CA LEU A 42 -3.80 -7.12 25.65
C LEU A 42 -3.83 -5.66 26.12
N PHE A 43 -3.19 -4.76 25.38
CA PHE A 43 -3.15 -3.33 25.66
C PHE A 43 -3.68 -2.58 24.43
N ASP A 44 -4.57 -1.63 24.65
CA ASP A 44 -5.30 -0.86 23.62
C ASP A 44 -6.45 -1.65 22.96
N GLU A 45 -7.47 -1.96 23.77
CA GLU A 45 -8.68 -2.65 23.33
C GLU A 45 -9.56 -1.74 22.47
N MET A 46 -9.82 -2.17 21.24
CA MET A 46 -10.71 -1.50 20.31
C MET A 46 -11.86 -2.44 19.94
N SER A 47 -13.07 -1.88 19.75
CA SER A 47 -14.17 -2.69 19.22
C SER A 47 -13.87 -3.16 17.79
N ARG A 48 -14.24 -4.40 17.47
CA ARG A 48 -14.12 -4.98 16.12
C ARG A 48 -14.75 -4.09 15.04
N GLY A 49 -15.88 -3.47 15.35
CA GLY A 49 -16.56 -2.53 14.46
C GLY A 49 -15.71 -1.29 14.17
N ALA A 50 -15.15 -0.66 15.20
CA ALA A 50 -14.27 0.50 15.03
C ALA A 50 -13.04 0.16 14.18
N PHE A 51 -12.43 -1.00 14.39
CA PHE A 51 -11.31 -1.47 13.55
C PHE A 51 -11.72 -1.64 12.09
N PHE A 52 -12.84 -2.33 11.84
CA PHE A 52 -13.33 -2.57 10.48
C PHE A 52 -13.59 -1.27 9.72
N TYR A 53 -14.37 -0.36 10.30
CA TYR A 53 -14.69 0.92 9.67
C TYR A 53 -13.46 1.83 9.57
N GLY A 54 -12.56 1.78 10.56
CA GLY A 54 -11.27 2.47 10.51
C GLY A 54 -10.40 2.00 9.34
N MET A 55 -10.29 0.69 9.13
CA MET A 55 -9.56 0.11 8.01
C MET A 55 -10.18 0.48 6.66
N ILE A 56 -11.51 0.53 6.56
CA ILE A 56 -12.19 1.03 5.35
C ILE A 56 -11.86 2.50 5.10
N ALA A 57 -11.93 3.35 6.14
CA ALA A 57 -11.65 4.77 6.01
C ALA A 57 -10.20 5.02 5.55
N ILE A 58 -9.23 4.35 6.18
CA ILE A 58 -7.82 4.42 5.80
C ILE A 58 -7.63 3.93 4.37
N PHE A 59 -8.23 2.78 4.02
CA PHE A 59 -8.13 2.21 2.68
C PHE A 59 -8.65 3.18 1.61
N VAL A 60 -9.83 3.77 1.81
CA VAL A 60 -10.41 4.75 0.88
C VAL A 60 -9.51 5.99 0.76
N PHE A 61 -9.07 6.54 1.89
CA PHE A 61 -8.22 7.72 1.91
C PHE A 61 -6.89 7.48 1.17
N VAL A 62 -6.20 6.38 1.48
CA VAL A 62 -4.91 6.03 0.88
C VAL A 62 -5.08 5.81 -0.63
N ASN A 63 -6.07 5.04 -1.07
CA ASN A 63 -6.29 4.81 -2.50
C ASN A 63 -6.66 6.09 -3.25
N ALA A 64 -7.43 7.01 -2.62
CA ALA A 64 -7.71 8.31 -3.20
C ALA A 64 -6.41 9.11 -3.42
N VAL A 65 -5.56 9.22 -2.40
CA VAL A 65 -4.27 9.94 -2.49
C VAL A 65 -3.36 9.32 -3.55
N VAL A 66 -3.25 7.99 -3.59
CA VAL A 66 -2.37 7.29 -4.54
C VAL A 66 -2.84 7.43 -5.98
N LEU A 67 -4.15 7.40 -6.23
CA LEU A 67 -4.70 7.49 -7.59
C LEU A 67 -4.69 8.91 -8.17
N LEU A 68 -4.61 9.96 -7.33
CA LEU A 68 -4.66 11.34 -7.81
C LEU A 68 -3.56 11.65 -8.83
N PRO A 69 -2.24 11.48 -8.55
CA PRO A 69 -1.19 11.81 -9.51
C PRO A 69 -1.27 11.06 -10.85
N PRO A 70 -1.43 9.71 -10.90
CA PRO A 70 -1.52 9.02 -12.18
C PRO A 70 -2.78 9.41 -12.95
N LYS A 71 -3.91 9.65 -12.27
CA LYS A 71 -5.16 10.09 -12.94
C LYS A 71 -5.05 11.48 -13.52
N LEU A 72 -4.41 12.42 -12.82
CA LEU A 72 -4.16 13.77 -13.34
C LEU A 72 -3.26 13.75 -14.59
N LEU A 73 -2.30 12.82 -14.64
CA LEU A 73 -1.42 12.64 -15.79
C LEU A 73 -2.09 11.91 -16.96
N GLU A 74 -2.95 10.93 -16.69
CA GLU A 74 -3.75 10.23 -17.72
C GLU A 74 -4.75 11.15 -18.40
N THR A 75 -5.52 11.91 -17.60
CA THR A 75 -6.59 12.82 -18.08
C THR A 75 -6.05 14.10 -18.70
N LYS A 76 -4.74 14.34 -18.61
CA LYS A 76 -4.07 15.59 -19.04
C LYS A 76 -4.58 16.84 -18.33
N ASN A 77 -5.24 16.70 -17.18
CA ASN A 77 -5.82 17.82 -16.43
C ASN A 77 -4.75 18.72 -15.79
N HIS A 78 -3.55 18.20 -15.54
CA HIS A 78 -2.48 18.96 -14.90
C HIS A 78 -1.36 19.35 -15.88
N ARG A 79 -1.33 20.63 -16.30
CA ARG A 79 -0.38 21.15 -17.30
C ARG A 79 1.11 20.93 -16.94
N GLY A 80 1.48 21.08 -15.66
CA GLY A 80 2.86 20.86 -15.19
C GLY A 80 3.34 19.42 -15.37
N LEU A 81 2.62 18.46 -14.77
CA LEU A 81 2.85 17.03 -14.93
C LEU A 81 2.91 16.58 -16.40
N VAL A 82 2.00 17.04 -17.25
CA VAL A 82 2.00 16.70 -18.69
C VAL A 82 3.23 17.27 -19.41
N ARG A 83 3.72 18.43 -19.00
CA ARG A 83 4.96 19.03 -19.54
C ARG A 83 6.19 18.21 -19.16
N ILE A 84 6.24 17.71 -17.93
CA ILE A 84 7.35 16.89 -17.43
C ILE A 84 7.30 15.50 -18.08
N PHE A 85 6.12 14.86 -18.12
CA PHE A 85 5.90 13.51 -18.65
C PHE A 85 4.95 13.53 -19.86
N PRO A 86 5.42 13.93 -21.05
CA PRO A 86 4.57 14.04 -22.24
C PRO A 86 4.11 12.67 -22.77
N VAL A 87 3.08 12.68 -23.63
CA VAL A 87 2.60 11.48 -24.32
C VAL A 87 3.72 10.92 -25.20
N GLY A 88 3.96 9.61 -25.11
CA GLY A 88 5.02 8.92 -25.87
C GLY A 88 6.38 8.86 -25.16
N ASP A 89 6.55 9.52 -24.02
CA ASP A 89 7.78 9.40 -23.23
C ASP A 89 7.84 8.08 -22.44
N LYS A 90 8.98 7.40 -22.47
CA LYS A 90 9.21 6.15 -21.73
C LYS A 90 9.11 6.38 -20.22
N PHE A 91 9.57 7.54 -19.72
CA PHE A 91 9.50 7.86 -18.30
C PHE A 91 8.08 8.08 -17.79
N ARG A 92 7.14 8.41 -18.69
CA ARG A 92 5.72 8.45 -18.34
C ARG A 92 5.19 7.07 -17.97
N ASP A 93 5.55 6.03 -18.73
CA ASP A 93 5.13 4.64 -18.45
C ASP A 93 5.69 4.18 -17.09
N TYR A 94 6.96 4.50 -16.79
CA TYR A 94 7.58 4.20 -15.51
C TYR A 94 6.96 4.95 -14.34
N TYR A 95 6.71 6.25 -14.50
CA TYR A 95 6.06 7.07 -13.46
C TYR A 95 4.66 6.56 -13.14
N LEU A 96 3.85 6.26 -14.17
CA LEU A 96 2.52 5.69 -13.96
C LEU A 96 2.60 4.31 -13.30
N ALA A 97 3.48 3.43 -13.78
CA ALA A 97 3.70 2.12 -13.18
C ALA A 97 4.09 2.23 -11.70
N TRP A 98 4.96 3.20 -11.36
CA TRP A 98 5.40 3.45 -10.00
C TRP A 98 4.22 3.85 -9.08
N PHE A 99 3.33 4.73 -9.53
CA PHE A 99 2.16 5.11 -8.72
C PHE A 99 1.17 3.97 -8.52
N TYR A 100 0.85 3.21 -9.58
CA TYR A 100 -0.07 2.09 -9.44
C TYR A 100 0.50 0.98 -8.56
N SER A 101 1.77 0.64 -8.75
CA SER A 101 2.39 -0.38 -7.91
C SER A 101 2.63 0.11 -6.47
N PHE A 102 2.81 1.42 -6.23
CA PHE A 102 2.78 1.98 -4.89
C PHE A 102 1.45 1.71 -4.19
N GLY A 103 0.33 1.95 -4.89
CA GLY A 103 -1.00 1.63 -4.38
C GLY A 103 -1.16 0.15 -4.08
N GLY A 104 -0.60 -0.70 -4.93
CA GLY A 104 -0.55 -2.15 -4.69
C GLY A 104 0.17 -2.51 -3.39
N ILE A 105 1.35 -1.91 -3.14
CA ILE A 105 2.10 -2.12 -1.88
C ILE A 105 1.31 -1.60 -0.68
N MET A 106 0.67 -0.43 -0.79
CA MET A 106 -0.15 0.12 0.29
C MET A 106 -1.32 -0.81 0.65
N ASN A 107 -2.06 -1.30 -0.35
CA ASN A 107 -3.19 -2.21 -0.15
C ASN A 107 -2.74 -3.54 0.45
N SER A 108 -1.63 -4.11 -0.05
CA SER A 108 -1.03 -5.31 0.54
C SER A 108 -0.57 -5.09 1.97
N SER A 109 -0.02 -3.92 2.30
CA SER A 109 0.40 -3.58 3.67
C SER A 109 -0.80 -3.49 4.61
N LEU A 110 -1.90 -2.89 4.15
CA LEU A 110 -3.16 -2.88 4.92
C LEU A 110 -3.73 -4.30 5.08
N ALA A 111 -3.67 -5.14 4.05
CA ALA A 111 -4.11 -6.53 4.12
C ALA A 111 -3.28 -7.35 5.12
N LEU A 112 -1.96 -7.13 5.13
CA LEU A 112 -1.05 -7.73 6.11
C LEU A 112 -1.34 -7.24 7.53
N LEU A 113 -1.69 -5.96 7.71
CA LEU A 113 -2.10 -5.44 9.01
C LEU A 113 -3.38 -6.14 9.51
N VAL A 114 -4.40 -6.28 8.66
CA VAL A 114 -5.62 -7.04 9.02
C VAL A 114 -5.29 -8.48 9.40
N PHE A 115 -4.46 -9.15 8.59
CA PHE A 115 -4.00 -10.51 8.86
C PHE A 115 -3.27 -10.59 10.20
N TYR A 116 -2.37 -9.66 10.48
CA TYR A 116 -1.61 -9.62 11.73
C TYR A 116 -2.53 -9.41 12.94
N THR A 117 -3.48 -8.47 12.86
CA THR A 117 -4.48 -8.25 13.92
C THR A 117 -5.29 -9.52 14.16
N HIS A 118 -5.71 -10.21 13.10
CA HIS A 118 -6.41 -11.49 13.24
C HIS A 118 -5.57 -12.57 13.91
N ALA A 119 -4.32 -12.73 13.48
CA ALA A 119 -3.40 -13.70 14.07
C ALA A 119 -3.16 -13.40 15.56
N LEU A 120 -2.93 -12.14 15.91
CA LEU A 120 -2.67 -11.72 17.29
C LEU A 120 -3.84 -12.02 18.23
N ASN A 121 -5.07 -11.83 17.76
CA ASN A 121 -6.28 -11.96 18.58
C ASN A 121 -6.84 -13.39 18.65
N ASN A 122 -6.37 -14.31 17.79
CA ASN A 122 -6.85 -15.70 17.75
C ASN A 122 -5.76 -16.74 18.08
N MET A 123 -4.56 -16.31 18.50
CA MET A 123 -3.50 -17.21 18.93
C MET A 123 -3.48 -17.39 20.45
N ASP A 124 -3.70 -18.63 20.87
CA ASP A 124 -3.47 -19.11 22.25
C ASP A 124 -1.95 -19.18 22.52
N GLU A 125 -1.38 -18.05 22.96
CA GLU A 125 -0.06 -17.86 23.60
C GLU A 125 1.23 -18.44 22.96
N LYS A 126 1.17 -19.30 21.94
CA LYS A 126 2.35 -19.99 21.40
C LYS A 126 3.03 -19.20 20.28
N ASN A 127 4.07 -18.46 20.67
CA ASN A 127 5.11 -17.84 19.84
C ASN A 127 4.67 -16.66 18.95
N PRO A 128 4.56 -15.44 19.52
CA PRO A 128 4.31 -14.21 18.75
C PRO A 128 5.38 -13.91 17.69
N HIS A 129 6.61 -14.41 17.87
CA HIS A 129 7.76 -14.15 16.99
C HIS A 129 7.65 -14.71 15.58
N VAL A 130 6.68 -15.59 15.30
CA VAL A 130 6.50 -16.18 13.96
C VAL A 130 6.19 -15.11 12.90
N TYR A 131 5.66 -13.96 13.31
CA TYR A 131 5.30 -12.87 12.40
C TYR A 131 6.26 -11.70 12.40
N ASP A 132 7.35 -11.75 13.19
CA ASP A 132 8.32 -10.65 13.27
C ASP A 132 8.92 -10.34 11.89
N PHE A 133 9.10 -11.36 11.04
CA PHE A 133 9.59 -11.19 9.67
C PHE A 133 8.67 -10.28 8.81
N LEU A 134 7.35 -10.28 9.04
CA LEU A 134 6.40 -9.46 8.27
C LEU A 134 6.66 -7.96 8.50
N PHE A 135 7.09 -7.58 9.70
CA PHE A 135 7.46 -6.21 10.04
C PHE A 135 8.71 -5.73 9.31
N TYR A 136 9.56 -6.62 8.81
CA TYR A 136 10.72 -6.23 7.98
C TYR A 136 10.38 -6.17 6.49
N ILE A 137 9.41 -6.96 6.02
CA ILE A 137 9.00 -6.98 4.61
C ILE A 137 8.44 -5.61 4.19
N ILE A 138 7.52 -5.05 4.98
CA ILE A 138 6.85 -3.79 4.61
C ILE A 138 7.84 -2.62 4.48
N PRO A 139 8.70 -2.31 5.47
CA PRO A 139 9.71 -1.27 5.36
C PRO A 139 10.70 -1.53 4.22
N THR A 140 11.14 -2.78 4.03
CA THR A 140 12.06 -3.13 2.94
C THR A 140 11.44 -2.84 1.58
N LEU A 141 10.17 -3.22 1.38
CA LEU A 141 9.43 -2.89 0.16
C LEU A 141 9.34 -1.38 -0.04
N PHE A 142 9.05 -0.60 1.00
CA PHE A 142 9.02 0.87 0.91
C PHE A 142 10.37 1.46 0.54
N VAL A 143 11.47 0.99 1.12
CA VAL A 143 12.82 1.47 0.80
C VAL A 143 13.15 1.22 -0.67
N ILE A 144 12.96 -0.02 -1.14
CA ILE A 144 13.15 -0.38 -2.55
C ILE A 144 12.28 0.51 -3.45
N TRP A 145 11.03 0.75 -3.03
CA TRP A 145 10.09 1.55 -3.79
C TRP A 145 10.49 3.02 -3.91
N ILE A 146 10.97 3.63 -2.84
CA ILE A 146 11.48 4.99 -2.82
C ILE A 146 12.72 5.10 -3.71
N ILE A 147 13.66 4.14 -3.62
CA ILE A 147 14.84 4.10 -4.50
C ILE A 147 14.43 4.04 -5.97
N ALA A 148 13.42 3.24 -6.31
CA ALA A 148 12.89 3.16 -7.68
C ALA A 148 12.34 4.52 -8.16
N LEU A 149 11.69 5.31 -7.30
CA LEU A 149 11.24 6.66 -7.65
C LEU A 149 12.42 7.57 -7.99
N PHE A 150 13.44 7.59 -7.13
CA PHE A 150 14.64 8.39 -7.36
C PHE A 150 15.34 8.00 -8.66
N ALA A 151 15.44 6.69 -8.95
CA ALA A 151 16.01 6.21 -10.21
C ALA A 151 15.24 6.74 -11.45
N ILE A 152 13.90 6.71 -11.40
CA ILE A 152 13.03 7.27 -12.47
C ILE A 152 13.28 8.78 -12.62
N MET A 153 13.33 9.52 -11.52
CA MET A 153 13.52 10.98 -11.54
C MET A 153 14.91 11.37 -12.06
N VAL A 154 15.98 10.72 -11.59
CA VAL A 154 17.35 10.96 -12.08
C VAL A 154 17.46 10.62 -13.57
N GLY A 155 16.88 9.50 -14.00
CA GLY A 155 16.81 9.14 -15.41
C GLY A 155 16.10 10.20 -16.24
N LYS A 156 15.00 10.75 -15.72
CA LYS A 156 14.25 11.82 -16.37
C LYS A 156 15.06 13.11 -16.48
N PHE A 157 15.76 13.54 -15.43
CA PHE A 157 16.60 14.74 -15.46
C PHE A 157 17.73 14.61 -16.50
N LYS A 158 18.40 13.46 -16.56
CA LYS A 158 19.44 13.19 -17.57
C LYS A 158 18.89 13.24 -19.00
N GLN A 159 17.65 12.78 -19.22
CA GLN A 159 16.99 12.84 -20.54
C GLN A 159 16.74 14.29 -20.99
N VAL A 160 16.34 15.17 -20.06
CA VAL A 160 16.09 16.58 -20.36
C VAL A 160 17.41 17.30 -20.68
N GLN A 161 18.47 17.06 -19.90
CA GLN A 161 19.78 17.66 -20.14
C GLN A 161 20.39 17.30 -21.50
N LYS A 162 20.23 16.05 -21.96
CA LYS A 162 20.77 15.60 -23.27
C LYS A 162 20.00 16.13 -24.49
N LYS A 163 18.79 16.65 -24.30
CA LYS A 163 17.96 17.20 -25.38
C LYS A 163 18.05 18.73 -25.48
N SER A 164 18.68 19.39 -24.51
CA SER A 164 19.04 20.81 -24.54
C SER A 164 20.40 21.00 -25.19
#